data_AF-A0A1U6I7B0-F1
#
_entry.id   AF-A0A1U6I7B0-F1
#
_cell.length_a   1.000
_cell.length_b   1.000
_cell.length_c   1.000
_cell.angle_alpha   90.00
_cell.angle_beta   90.00
_cell.angle_gamma   90.00
#
_symmetry.space_group_name_H-M   'P 1'
#
loop_
_entity.id
_entity.type
_entity.pdbx_description
1 polymer ?
#
loop_
_entity_poly.entity_id
_entity_poly.type
_entity_poly.pdbx_seq_one_letter_code
_entity_poly.pdbx_strand_id
1 'polypeptide(L)'
;MTDVDQTNEFSAYWYALSRDTPAKTWWRCPAMHDAVYSALGIRKSDTGAIYACAPFRRHPDGSILAAYPAPRLFDEPDHNWLGIETVIEWRPGKDVAEIMGDPTPQIVGHMTEEANGLFSSPRRFFQQWAARRAQFAVQRQNAAKGLWHIAPAERDEIPGGLVIGATADIRWHPSAMPTDIQCFGLNPTIINKAILRAARLPRARGGTA
;
A
#
# COMPACT_ATOMS: atom_id res chain seq x y z
N MET A 1 12.19 29.34 44.42
CA MET A 1 12.67 28.48 43.32
C MET A 1 11.86 27.20 43.39
N THR A 2 10.80 27.14 42.59
CA THR A 2 9.93 25.97 42.50
C THR A 2 9.74 25.68 41.03
N ASP A 3 9.97 24.42 40.70
CA ASP A 3 10.02 23.80 39.38
C ASP A 3 8.99 24.35 38.39
N VAL A 4 9.49 24.74 37.23
CA VAL A 4 8.69 24.97 36.03
C VAL A 4 8.29 23.59 35.48
N ASP A 5 7.10 23.14 35.88
CA ASP A 5 6.12 22.39 35.09
C ASP A 5 6.63 21.52 33.92
N GLN A 6 7.52 20.56 34.20
CA GLN A 6 7.97 19.54 33.24
C GLN A 6 6.86 18.54 32.84
N THR A 7 5.68 18.65 33.45
CA THR A 7 4.55 17.72 33.31
C THR A 7 3.78 17.84 31.99
N ASN A 8 4.01 18.90 31.21
CA ASN A 8 3.23 19.18 30.00
C ASN A 8 3.99 19.00 28.68
N GLU A 9 5.31 18.87 28.68
CA GLU A 9 6.07 18.67 27.43
C GLU A 9 5.91 17.24 26.89
N PHE A 10 5.94 16.23 27.76
CA PHE A 10 5.73 14.83 27.39
C PHE A 10 4.28 14.59 26.94
N SER A 11 3.32 15.18 27.64
CA SER A 11 1.89 15.12 27.27
C SER A 11 1.60 15.88 25.98
N ALA A 12 2.19 17.06 25.76
CA ALA A 12 2.08 17.79 24.50
C ALA A 12 2.79 17.06 23.34
N TYR A 13 3.90 16.38 23.60
CA TYR A 13 4.59 15.50 22.64
C TYR A 13 3.71 14.32 22.23
N TRP A 14 3.12 13.60 23.17
CA TRP A 14 2.17 12.52 22.88
C TRP A 14 0.86 13.04 22.28
N TYR A 15 0.39 14.22 22.65
CA TYR A 15 -0.78 14.87 22.06
C TYR A 15 -0.50 15.34 20.61
N ALA A 16 0.70 15.85 20.32
CA ALA A 16 1.17 16.16 18.97
C ALA A 16 1.37 14.89 18.12
N LEU A 17 1.86 13.79 18.72
CA LEU A 17 1.85 12.44 18.11
C LEU A 17 0.43 11.86 17.97
N SER A 18 -0.51 12.32 18.80
CA SER A 18 -1.91 11.91 18.73
C SER A 18 -2.68 12.59 17.61
N ARG A 19 -2.17 13.71 17.07
CA ARG A 19 -2.69 14.35 15.85
C ARG A 19 -2.52 13.41 14.65
N ASP A 20 -3.65 13.01 14.09
CA ASP A 20 -3.86 12.58 12.70
C ASP A 20 -2.71 11.82 12.02
N THR A 21 -2.36 10.64 12.53
CA THR A 21 -1.58 9.69 11.73
C THR A 21 -2.38 9.32 10.48
N PRO A 22 -1.73 9.03 9.34
CA PRO A 22 -2.43 8.61 8.13
C PRO A 22 -3.44 7.47 8.38
N ALA A 23 -3.05 6.49 9.19
CA ALA A 23 -3.93 5.39 9.59
C ALA A 23 -5.18 5.87 10.38
N LYS A 24 -5.04 6.83 11.30
CA LYS A 24 -6.20 7.41 12.01
C LYS A 24 -7.14 8.14 11.04
N THR A 25 -6.58 8.90 10.10
CA THR A 25 -7.37 9.59 9.07
C THR A 25 -8.15 8.60 8.22
N TRP A 26 -7.50 7.51 7.81
CA TRP A 26 -8.14 6.40 7.11
C TRP A 26 -9.29 5.78 7.92
N TRP A 27 -9.08 5.47 9.21
CA TRP A 27 -10.11 4.88 10.08
C TRP A 27 -11.34 5.77 10.28
N ARG A 28 -11.17 7.10 10.23
CA ARG A 28 -12.28 8.06 10.32
C ARG A 28 -13.08 8.19 9.04
N CYS A 29 -12.52 7.78 7.90
CA CYS A 29 -13.22 7.86 6.62
C CYS A 29 -14.26 6.74 6.48
N PRO A 30 -15.40 6.99 5.80
CA PRO A 30 -16.43 5.98 5.60
C PRO A 30 -15.91 4.72 4.88
N ALA A 31 -16.21 3.56 5.47
CA ALA A 31 -16.06 2.26 4.81
C ALA A 31 -17.15 2.05 3.75
N MET A 32 -16.86 1.22 2.75
CA MET A 32 -17.89 0.68 1.82
C MET A 32 -18.68 1.75 1.02
N HIS A 33 -18.05 2.91 0.78
CA HIS A 33 -18.67 4.01 0.04
C HIS A 33 -18.79 3.69 -1.46
N ASP A 34 -19.90 4.04 -2.12
CA ASP A 34 -20.16 3.73 -3.54
C ASP A 34 -19.07 4.22 -4.50
N ALA A 35 -18.52 5.41 -4.23
CA ALA A 35 -17.40 5.96 -4.99
C ALA A 35 -16.16 5.03 -5.01
N VAL A 36 -15.93 4.25 -3.95
CA VAL A 36 -14.82 3.29 -3.88
C VAL A 36 -15.08 2.13 -4.85
N TYR A 37 -16.27 1.54 -4.80
CA TYR A 37 -16.68 0.48 -5.73
C TYR A 37 -16.59 0.94 -7.18
N SER A 38 -17.11 2.14 -7.48
CA SER A 38 -17.06 2.73 -8.81
C SER A 38 -15.62 2.95 -9.29
N ALA A 39 -14.74 3.50 -8.45
CA ALA A 39 -13.35 3.72 -8.81
C ALA A 39 -12.58 2.42 -9.07
N LEU A 40 -12.85 1.37 -8.29
CA LEU A 40 -12.26 0.04 -8.45
C LEU A 40 -12.93 -0.80 -9.55
N GLY A 41 -14.08 -0.38 -10.08
CA GLY A 41 -14.82 -1.15 -11.08
C GLY A 41 -15.42 -2.45 -10.53
N ILE A 42 -15.71 -2.51 -9.23
CA ILE A 42 -16.30 -3.68 -8.55
C ILE A 42 -17.78 -3.39 -8.26
N ARG A 43 -18.66 -4.38 -8.46
CA ARG A 43 -20.07 -4.23 -8.04
C ARG A 43 -20.21 -4.68 -6.58
N LYS A 44 -21.03 -3.97 -5.81
CA LYS A 44 -21.34 -4.34 -4.41
C LYS A 44 -21.91 -5.75 -4.27
N SER A 45 -22.60 -6.23 -5.30
CA SER A 45 -23.19 -7.57 -5.37
C SER A 45 -22.17 -8.68 -5.66
N ASP A 46 -20.94 -8.35 -6.07
CA ASP A 46 -19.97 -9.37 -6.44
C ASP A 46 -19.49 -10.14 -5.20
N THR A 47 -19.33 -11.45 -5.35
CA THR A 47 -18.78 -12.28 -4.28
C THR A 47 -17.36 -11.82 -3.94
N GLY A 48 -17.10 -11.54 -2.66
CA GLY A 48 -15.80 -11.04 -2.21
C GLY A 48 -15.64 -9.51 -2.29
N ALA A 49 -16.64 -8.76 -2.76
CA ALA A 49 -16.57 -7.30 -2.91
C ALA A 49 -16.26 -6.57 -1.59
N ILE A 50 -16.77 -7.08 -0.46
CA ILE A 50 -16.45 -6.55 0.88
C ILE A 50 -14.95 -6.67 1.18
N TYR A 51 -14.35 -7.83 0.89
CA TYR A 51 -12.94 -8.08 1.12
C TYR A 51 -12.04 -7.30 0.17
N ALA A 52 -12.48 -7.15 -1.08
CA ALA A 52 -11.83 -6.34 -2.09
C ALA A 52 -11.75 -4.86 -1.67
N CYS A 53 -12.84 -4.33 -1.11
CA CYS A 53 -12.94 -2.92 -0.72
C CYS A 53 -12.42 -2.62 0.69
N ALA A 54 -12.05 -3.66 1.45
CA ALA A 54 -11.60 -3.55 2.83
C ALA A 54 -10.50 -2.50 3.10
N PRO A 55 -9.44 -2.39 2.27
CA PRO A 55 -8.38 -1.41 2.52
C PRO A 55 -8.75 0.00 2.07
N PHE A 56 -9.89 0.22 1.43
CA PHE A 56 -10.23 1.48 0.78
C PHE A 56 -11.28 2.27 1.56
N ARG A 57 -11.08 3.59 1.66
CA ARG A 57 -12.01 4.53 2.29
C ARG A 57 -12.16 5.78 1.44
N ARG A 58 -13.34 6.39 1.47
CA ARG A 58 -13.58 7.65 0.74
C ARG A 58 -13.24 8.83 1.64
N HIS A 59 -12.25 9.63 1.27
CA HIS A 59 -11.93 10.88 1.98
C HIS A 59 -12.94 11.99 1.62
N PRO A 60 -13.23 12.97 2.49
CA PRO A 60 -14.20 14.04 2.19
C PRO A 60 -13.89 14.85 0.93
N ASP A 61 -12.62 15.05 0.58
CA ASP A 61 -12.19 15.84 -0.59
C ASP A 61 -12.40 15.15 -1.96
N GLY A 62 -12.88 13.90 -1.98
CA GLY A 62 -13.06 13.16 -3.23
C GLY A 62 -12.03 12.06 -3.49
N SER A 63 -10.89 12.09 -2.81
CA SER A 63 -9.86 11.05 -2.92
C SER A 63 -10.30 9.75 -2.25
N ILE A 64 -9.58 8.67 -2.58
CA ILE A 64 -9.71 7.36 -1.98
C ILE A 64 -8.44 7.08 -1.21
N LEU A 65 -8.57 6.77 0.07
CA LEU A 65 -7.45 6.36 0.92
C LEU A 65 -7.35 4.84 0.90
N ALA A 66 -6.17 4.31 0.59
CA ALA A 66 -5.87 2.88 0.64
C ALA A 66 -4.88 2.60 1.77
N ALA A 67 -5.28 1.79 2.76
CA ALA A 67 -4.42 1.36 3.85
C ALA A 67 -3.59 0.16 3.45
N TYR A 68 -2.27 0.24 3.65
CA TYR A 68 -1.33 -0.84 3.40
C TYR A 68 -0.46 -1.12 4.65
N PRO A 69 -0.28 -2.39 5.05
CA PRO A 69 -1.08 -3.55 4.66
C PRO A 69 -2.58 -3.35 4.92
N ALA A 70 -3.41 -4.07 4.16
CA ALA A 70 -4.84 -4.07 4.38
C ALA A 70 -5.19 -4.63 5.78
N PRO A 71 -6.20 -4.08 6.46
CA PRO A 71 -6.67 -4.61 7.73
C PRO A 71 -7.21 -6.04 7.56
N ARG A 72 -7.03 -6.85 8.60
CA ARG A 72 -7.57 -8.21 8.70
C ARG A 72 -9.09 -8.20 8.90
N LEU A 73 -9.78 -9.13 8.25
CA LEU A 73 -11.25 -9.27 8.22
C LEU A 73 -11.74 -10.68 8.58
N PHE A 74 -10.90 -11.71 8.48
CA PHE A 74 -11.26 -13.11 8.71
C PHE A 74 -10.73 -13.66 10.03
N ASP A 75 -9.57 -13.19 10.48
CA ASP A 75 -8.99 -13.59 11.76
C ASP A 75 -9.53 -12.68 12.88
N GLU A 76 -9.34 -13.07 14.15
CA GLU A 76 -9.75 -12.22 15.30
C GLU A 76 -9.24 -10.79 15.08
N PRO A 77 -10.07 -9.75 15.37
CA PRO A 77 -9.65 -8.37 15.21
C PRO A 77 -8.43 -8.15 16.10
N ASP A 78 -7.24 -8.21 15.52
CA ASP A 78 -6.03 -7.89 16.24
C ASP A 78 -6.18 -6.44 16.71
N HIS A 79 -6.17 -6.23 18.02
CA HIS A 79 -6.22 -4.90 18.60
C HIS A 79 -4.98 -4.06 18.23
N ASN A 80 -4.02 -4.62 17.46
CA ASN A 80 -3.08 -3.87 16.63
C ASN A 80 -3.76 -3.16 15.46
N TRP A 81 -4.49 -2.10 15.80
CA TRP A 81 -4.98 -1.11 14.85
C TRP A 81 -3.80 -0.30 14.24
N LEU A 82 -2.57 -0.64 14.67
CA LEU A 82 -1.24 -0.20 14.24
C LEU A 82 -0.64 -1.03 13.08
N GLY A 83 -1.30 -2.09 12.60
CA GLY A 83 -0.79 -2.91 11.49
C GLY A 83 -0.80 -2.23 10.11
N ILE A 84 -1.35 -1.02 10.02
CA ILE A 84 -1.27 -0.18 8.81
C ILE A 84 0.07 0.55 8.85
N GLU A 85 0.97 0.20 7.94
CA GLU A 85 2.28 0.83 7.81
C GLU A 85 2.17 2.19 7.10
N THR A 86 1.28 2.29 6.11
CA THR A 86 1.11 3.49 5.29
C THR A 86 -0.31 3.66 4.76
N VAL A 87 -0.66 4.88 4.37
CA VAL A 87 -1.91 5.19 3.68
C VAL A 87 -1.60 5.94 2.40
N ILE A 88 -2.08 5.36 1.30
CA ILE A 88 -1.93 5.90 -0.04
C ILE A 88 -3.18 6.73 -0.35
N GLU A 89 -3.03 8.03 -0.57
CA GLU A 89 -4.10 8.88 -1.10
C GLU A 89 -4.11 8.74 -2.62
N TRP A 90 -5.24 8.31 -3.18
CA TRP A 90 -5.45 8.15 -4.61
C TRP A 90 -6.52 9.12 -5.10
N ARG A 91 -6.25 9.78 -6.23
CA ARG A 91 -7.22 10.65 -6.93
C ARG A 91 -7.65 9.97 -8.24
N PRO A 92 -8.77 9.22 -8.27
CA PRO A 92 -9.15 8.40 -9.42
C PRO A 92 -9.30 9.20 -10.73
N GLY A 93 -9.79 10.43 -10.65
CA GLY A 93 -10.00 11.29 -11.83
C GLY A 93 -8.71 11.73 -12.53
N LYS A 94 -7.58 11.71 -11.83
CA LYS A 94 -6.25 12.08 -12.37
C LYS A 94 -5.31 10.90 -12.50
N ASP A 95 -5.70 9.74 -11.97
CA ASP A 95 -4.86 8.54 -11.84
C ASP A 95 -3.49 8.82 -11.20
N VAL A 96 -3.49 9.63 -10.13
CA VAL A 96 -2.29 9.95 -9.36
C VAL A 96 -2.49 9.53 -7.91
N ALA A 97 -1.41 9.10 -7.28
CA ALA A 97 -1.39 8.72 -5.88
C ALA A 97 -0.18 9.32 -5.17
N GLU A 98 -0.34 9.59 -3.88
CA GLU A 98 0.69 10.08 -2.98
C GLU A 98 0.62 9.33 -1.65
N ILE A 99 1.74 9.27 -0.93
CA ILE A 99 1.74 8.73 0.44
C ILE A 99 1.38 9.87 1.39
N MET A 100 0.35 9.64 2.19
CA MET A 100 -0.10 10.63 3.15
C MET A 100 1.03 10.95 4.13
N GLY A 101 1.45 12.22 4.15
CA GLY A 101 2.51 12.70 5.04
C GLY A 101 3.94 12.36 4.61
N ASP A 102 4.13 11.70 3.46
CA ASP A 102 5.46 11.43 2.90
C ASP A 102 5.53 11.80 1.40
N PRO A 103 6.18 12.91 1.05
CA PRO A 103 6.32 13.34 -0.34
C PRO A 103 7.44 12.59 -1.09
N THR A 104 8.17 11.70 -0.42
CA THR A 104 9.35 11.05 -0.99
C THR A 104 8.95 10.09 -2.11
N PRO A 105 9.56 10.19 -3.31
CA PRO A 105 9.37 9.21 -4.36
C PRO A 105 9.79 7.81 -3.90
N GLN A 106 8.88 6.85 -4.03
CA GLN A 106 9.07 5.51 -3.47
C GLN A 106 8.25 4.45 -4.21
N ILE A 107 8.55 3.18 -3.94
CA ILE A 107 7.72 2.05 -4.34
C ILE A 107 6.95 1.61 -3.10
N VAL A 108 5.63 1.59 -3.19
CA VAL A 108 4.77 1.11 -2.10
C VAL A 108 4.16 -0.23 -2.45
N GLY A 109 4.14 -1.12 -1.46
CA GLY A 109 3.70 -2.50 -1.58
C GLY A 109 4.80 -3.49 -1.26
N HIS A 110 4.60 -4.75 -1.66
CA HIS A 110 5.56 -5.81 -1.42
C HIS A 110 5.91 -6.50 -2.74
N MET A 111 7.19 -6.48 -3.08
CA MET A 111 7.71 -7.09 -4.30
C MET A 111 8.26 -8.48 -3.98
N THR A 112 7.54 -9.53 -4.40
CA THR A 112 8.00 -10.93 -4.30
C THR A 112 7.96 -11.58 -5.68
N GLU A 113 8.43 -12.82 -5.81
CA GLU A 113 8.34 -13.54 -7.09
C GLU A 113 6.87 -13.74 -7.53
N GLU A 114 5.94 -13.89 -6.59
CA GLU A 114 4.50 -14.01 -6.85
C GLU A 114 3.79 -12.66 -6.99
N ALA A 115 4.34 -11.61 -6.35
CA ALA A 115 3.87 -10.24 -6.40
C ALA A 115 4.90 -9.35 -7.13
N ASN A 116 5.19 -9.69 -8.38
CA ASN A 116 6.28 -9.07 -9.14
C ASN A 116 5.83 -7.96 -10.11
N GLY A 117 4.58 -7.51 -10.02
CA GLY A 117 4.07 -6.43 -10.84
C GLY A 117 4.56 -5.06 -10.34
N LEU A 118 5.12 -4.25 -11.24
CA LEU A 118 5.51 -2.87 -10.96
C LEU A 118 4.65 -1.91 -11.77
N PHE A 119 3.90 -1.03 -11.11
CA PHE A 119 2.84 -0.23 -11.71
C PHE A 119 3.17 1.26 -11.68
N SER A 120 2.92 1.97 -12.79
CA SER A 120 2.87 3.45 -12.79
C SER A 120 1.46 4.01 -12.61
N SER A 121 0.42 3.23 -12.92
CA SER A 121 -0.98 3.61 -12.78
C SER A 121 -1.54 3.12 -11.44
N PRO A 122 -1.88 4.04 -10.51
CA PRO A 122 -2.54 3.69 -9.26
C PRO A 122 -3.86 2.95 -9.49
N ARG A 123 -4.67 3.38 -10.47
CA ARG A 123 -5.92 2.69 -10.84
C ARG A 123 -5.68 1.22 -11.14
N ARG A 124 -4.73 0.92 -12.03
CA ARG A 124 -4.44 -0.47 -12.42
C ARG A 124 -3.95 -1.29 -11.22
N PHE A 125 -3.08 -0.70 -10.41
CA PHE A 125 -2.58 -1.33 -9.18
C PHE A 125 -3.72 -1.65 -8.21
N PHE A 126 -4.57 -0.67 -7.86
CA PHE A 126 -5.66 -0.86 -6.91
C PHE A 126 -6.74 -1.81 -7.42
N GLN A 127 -7.06 -1.78 -8.72
CA GLN A 127 -7.98 -2.73 -9.33
C GLN A 127 -7.45 -4.17 -9.24
N GLN A 128 -6.16 -4.38 -9.50
CA GLN A 128 -5.56 -5.71 -9.38
C GLN A 128 -5.48 -6.17 -7.92
N TRP A 129 -5.13 -5.28 -6.99
CA TRP A 129 -5.14 -5.58 -5.57
C TRP A 129 -6.53 -5.98 -5.08
N ALA A 130 -7.56 -5.20 -5.43
CA ALA A 130 -8.94 -5.49 -5.07
C ALA A 130 -9.41 -6.84 -5.67
N ALA A 131 -9.05 -7.12 -6.93
CA ALA A 131 -9.38 -8.39 -7.58
C ALA A 131 -8.71 -9.60 -6.90
N ARG A 132 -7.41 -9.51 -6.59
CA ARG A 132 -6.68 -10.57 -5.87
C ARG A 132 -7.29 -10.83 -4.48
N ARG A 133 -7.64 -9.77 -3.74
CA ARG A 133 -8.33 -9.89 -2.45
C ARG A 133 -9.72 -10.53 -2.57
N ALA A 134 -10.49 -10.18 -3.59
CA ALA A 134 -11.79 -10.81 -3.85
C ALA A 134 -11.63 -12.32 -4.12
N GLN A 135 -10.69 -12.70 -4.97
CA GLN A 135 -10.40 -14.10 -5.31
C GLN A 135 -9.97 -14.91 -4.09
N PHE A 136 -9.06 -14.37 -3.28
CA PHE A 136 -8.62 -15.00 -2.04
C PHE A 136 -9.81 -15.22 -1.09
N ALA A 137 -10.66 -14.22 -0.91
CA ALA A 137 -11.83 -14.34 -0.03
C ALA A 137 -12.78 -15.45 -0.50
N VAL A 138 -13.05 -15.55 -1.80
CA VAL A 138 -13.89 -16.61 -2.38
C VAL A 138 -13.26 -17.98 -2.16
N GLN A 139 -11.96 -18.14 -2.43
CA GLN A 139 -11.23 -19.39 -2.23
C GLN A 139 -11.26 -19.82 -0.76
N ARG A 140 -10.99 -18.89 0.17
CA ARG A 140 -11.02 -19.15 1.61
C ARG A 140 -12.41 -19.55 2.09
N GLN A 141 -13.46 -18.85 1.65
CA GLN A 141 -14.84 -19.19 2.01
C GLN A 141 -15.26 -20.57 1.47
N ASN A 142 -14.84 -20.93 0.27
CA ASN A 142 -15.10 -22.26 -0.29
C ASN A 142 -14.34 -23.34 0.48
N ALA A 143 -13.08 -23.11 0.84
CA ALA A 143 -12.30 -24.02 1.67
C ALA A 143 -12.90 -24.22 3.06
N ALA A 144 -13.43 -23.16 3.69
CA ALA A 144 -14.12 -23.26 4.98
C ALA A 144 -15.42 -24.07 4.91
N LYS A 145 -16.10 -24.08 3.75
CA LYS A 145 -17.32 -24.86 3.50
C LYS A 145 -17.03 -26.31 3.10
N GLY A 146 -15.90 -26.54 2.43
CA GLY A 146 -15.44 -27.85 1.98
C GLY A 146 -14.57 -28.52 3.04
N LEU A 147 -15.16 -29.47 3.77
CA LEU A 147 -14.45 -30.42 4.64
C LEU A 147 -13.11 -30.85 4.00
N TRP A 148 -12.04 -30.93 4.81
CA TRP A 148 -10.69 -31.50 4.54
C TRP A 148 -9.50 -30.57 4.21
N HIS A 149 -9.67 -29.25 4.05
CA HIS A 149 -8.52 -28.32 3.95
C HIS A 149 -8.55 -27.23 5.04
N ILE A 150 -7.39 -26.98 5.68
CA ILE A 150 -7.20 -25.81 6.54
C ILE A 150 -7.30 -24.57 5.66
N ALA A 151 -8.25 -23.68 5.96
CA ALA A 151 -8.40 -22.42 5.25
C ALA A 151 -7.07 -21.62 5.32
N PRO A 152 -6.59 -21.02 4.22
CA PRO A 152 -5.33 -20.29 4.22
C PRO A 152 -5.40 -19.10 5.20
N ALA A 153 -4.31 -18.89 5.95
CA ALA A 153 -4.18 -17.78 6.89
C ALA A 153 -4.42 -16.43 6.20
N GLU A 154 -4.97 -15.45 6.93
CA GLU A 154 -5.28 -14.18 6.30
C GLU A 154 -3.98 -13.46 5.96
N ARG A 155 -3.89 -13.01 4.71
CA ARG A 155 -2.77 -12.20 4.24
C ARG A 155 -3.28 -11.16 3.25
N ASP A 156 -2.53 -10.10 3.11
CA ASP A 156 -2.80 -9.10 2.09
C ASP A 156 -2.29 -9.57 0.73
N GLU A 157 -3.14 -9.50 -0.29
CA GLU A 157 -2.90 -10.06 -1.62
C GLU A 157 -2.56 -8.94 -2.61
N ILE A 158 -1.47 -8.23 -2.34
CA ILE A 158 -1.00 -7.12 -3.16
C ILE A 158 -0.40 -7.63 -4.50
N PRO A 159 -0.55 -6.89 -5.63
CA PRO A 159 -0.06 -7.35 -6.93
C PRO A 159 1.45 -7.09 -7.15
N GLY A 160 2.09 -6.39 -6.23
CA GLY A 160 3.49 -6.00 -6.27
C GLY A 160 3.68 -4.58 -5.77
N GLY A 161 4.38 -3.75 -6.53
CA GLY A 161 4.77 -2.39 -6.15
C GLY A 161 4.12 -1.30 -7.02
N LEU A 162 3.56 -0.28 -6.38
CA LEU A 162 3.14 0.96 -7.02
C LEU A 162 4.27 1.99 -6.94
N VAL A 163 4.69 2.50 -8.10
CA VAL A 163 5.63 3.62 -8.21
C VAL A 163 4.89 4.93 -7.89
N ILE A 164 5.35 5.64 -6.87
CA ILE A 164 4.86 6.97 -6.49
C ILE A 164 6.00 7.98 -6.70
N GLY A 165 5.71 9.04 -7.44
CA GLY A 165 6.69 10.07 -7.81
C GLY A 165 7.55 9.69 -9.03
N ALA A 166 8.65 10.42 -9.23
CA ALA A 166 9.52 10.23 -10.38
C ALA A 166 10.45 9.01 -10.18
N THR A 167 10.45 8.08 -11.15
CA THR A 167 11.26 6.84 -11.10
C THR A 167 12.77 7.07 -10.97
N ALA A 168 13.26 8.21 -11.47
CA ALA A 168 14.67 8.60 -11.40
C ALA A 168 15.12 8.93 -9.97
N ASP A 169 14.19 9.34 -9.11
CA ASP A 169 14.46 9.81 -7.74
C ASP A 169 14.18 8.72 -6.70
N ILE A 170 13.60 7.60 -7.12
CA ILE A 170 13.33 6.45 -6.26
C ILE A 170 14.65 5.81 -5.84
N ARG A 171 14.77 5.55 -4.54
CA ARG A 171 15.83 4.70 -4.00
C ARG A 171 15.47 3.23 -4.22
N TRP A 172 16.17 2.58 -5.14
CA TRP A 172 15.98 1.16 -5.43
C TRP A 172 16.75 0.29 -4.41
N HIS A 173 16.14 -0.81 -4.00
CA HIS A 173 16.72 -1.79 -3.07
C HIS A 173 16.79 -3.17 -3.76
N PRO A 174 17.82 -3.45 -4.58
CA PRO A 174 17.87 -4.66 -5.40
C PRO A 174 17.78 -5.97 -4.61
N SER A 175 18.25 -5.99 -3.35
CA SER A 175 18.18 -7.17 -2.48
C SER A 175 16.76 -7.51 -1.99
N ALA A 176 15.81 -6.58 -2.15
CA ALA A 176 14.41 -6.74 -1.75
C ALA A 176 13.47 -6.82 -2.98
N MET A 177 14.03 -7.08 -4.17
CA MET A 177 13.28 -7.16 -5.42
C MET A 177 13.32 -8.58 -5.98
N PRO A 178 12.23 -9.03 -6.65
CA PRO A 178 12.21 -10.30 -7.35
C PRO A 178 13.14 -10.28 -8.55
N THR A 179 13.47 -11.47 -9.01
CA THR A 179 14.37 -11.71 -10.14
C THR A 179 13.72 -11.28 -11.46
N ASP A 180 12.42 -11.52 -11.60
CA ASP A 180 11.63 -11.07 -12.75
C ASP A 180 10.63 -10.01 -12.33
N ILE A 181 10.60 -8.86 -13.02
CA ILE A 181 9.71 -7.72 -12.71
C ILE A 181 8.82 -7.42 -13.93
N GLN A 182 7.51 -7.53 -13.74
CA GLN A 182 6.53 -7.19 -14.77
C GLN A 182 6.17 -5.71 -14.71
N CYS A 183 6.64 -4.93 -15.69
CA CYS A 183 6.39 -3.49 -15.75
C CYS A 183 5.04 -3.16 -16.41
N PHE A 184 4.19 -2.40 -15.72
CA PHE A 184 2.89 -1.93 -16.21
C PHE A 184 2.87 -0.41 -16.35
N GLY A 185 3.01 0.08 -17.59
CA GLY A 185 3.07 1.51 -17.89
C GLY A 185 4.41 2.17 -17.55
N LEU A 186 5.46 1.35 -17.41
CA LEU A 186 6.85 1.76 -17.15
C LEU A 186 7.74 1.19 -18.26
N ASN A 187 8.81 1.90 -18.61
CA ASN A 187 9.80 1.40 -19.56
C ASN A 187 10.80 0.47 -18.84
N PRO A 188 10.84 -0.84 -19.15
CA PRO A 188 11.71 -1.81 -18.47
C PRO A 188 13.20 -1.45 -18.57
N THR A 189 13.64 -0.86 -19.68
CA THR A 189 15.04 -0.44 -19.86
C THR A 189 15.44 0.64 -18.87
N ILE A 190 14.54 1.60 -18.59
CA ILE A 190 14.78 2.66 -17.61
C ILE A 190 14.84 2.07 -16.20
N ILE A 191 13.92 1.16 -15.87
CA ILE A 191 13.87 0.49 -14.57
C ILE A 191 15.13 -0.35 -14.35
N ASN A 192 15.52 -1.18 -15.31
CA ASN A 192 16.74 -1.99 -15.23
C ASN A 192 17.98 -1.11 -15.03
N LYS A 193 18.07 0.02 -15.73
CA LYS A 193 19.17 0.98 -15.55
C LYS A 193 19.19 1.57 -14.14
N ALA A 194 18.03 1.86 -13.57
CA ALA A 194 17.92 2.38 -12.21
C ALA A 194 18.33 1.33 -11.16
N ILE A 195 17.86 0.09 -11.30
CA ILE A 195 18.24 -1.05 -10.44
C ILE A 195 19.74 -1.29 -10.49
N LEU A 196 20.34 -1.36 -11.69
CA LEU A 196 21.78 -1.57 -11.87
C LEU A 196 22.61 -0.43 -11.24
N ARG A 197 22.17 0.82 -11.36
CA ARG A 197 22.82 1.96 -10.69
C ARG A 197 22.77 1.84 -9.16
N ALA A 198 21.67 1.33 -8.62
CA ALA A 198 21.48 1.18 -7.18
C ALA A 198 22.21 -0.03 -6.59
N ALA A 199 22.52 -1.06 -7.38
CA ALA A 199 23.28 -2.25 -6.98
C ALA A 199 24.75 -1.99 -6.62
N ARG A 200 25.14 -0.72 -6.37
CA ARG A 200 26.50 -0.27 -6.03
C ARG A 200 27.57 -0.88 -6.94
N LEU A 201 27.38 -0.76 -8.25
CA LEU A 201 28.45 -1.11 -9.18
C LEU A 201 29.72 -0.26 -8.88
N PRO A 202 30.92 -0.85 -8.87
CA PRO A 202 32.17 -0.12 -8.65
C PRO A 202 32.28 1.05 -9.63
N ARG A 203 32.63 2.24 -9.12
CA ARG A 203 32.88 3.41 -9.98
C ARG A 203 34.38 3.57 -10.18
N ALA A 204 34.84 3.49 -11.42
CA ALA A 204 36.16 3.95 -11.78
C ALA A 204 36.22 5.48 -11.62
N ARG A 205 37.24 5.98 -10.92
CA ARG A 205 37.55 7.41 -10.85
C ARG A 205 38.80 7.65 -11.69
N GLY A 206 38.77 8.68 -12.56
CA GLY A 206 39.97 9.13 -13.25
C GLY A 206 40.94 9.72 -12.23
N GLY A 207 42.13 9.17 -12.13
CA GLY A 207 43.24 9.81 -11.44
C GLY A 207 43.82 10.89 -12.33
N THR A 208 43.95 12.11 -11.83
CA THR A 208 44.91 13.05 -12.39
C THR A 208 46.30 12.50 -12.07
N ALA A 209 47.06 12.18 -13.12
CA ALA A 209 48.45 11.75 -13.02
C ALA A 209 49.31 12.83 -12.33
#